data_AF-A0A7S0HZJ1-F1
#
_entry.id   AF-A0A7S0HZJ1-F1
#
_cell.length_a   1.000
_cell.length_b   1.000
_cell.length_c   1.000
_cell.angle_alpha   90.00
_cell.angle_beta   90.00
_cell.angle_gamma   90.00
#
_symmetry.space_group_name_H-M   'P 1'
#
loop_
_entity.id
_entity.type
_entity.pdbx_description
1 polymer ?
#
loop_
_entity_poly.entity_id
_entity_poly.type
_entity_poly.pdbx_seq_one_letter_code
_entity_poly.pdbx_strand_id
1 'polypeptide(L)'
;KEKGWSGDSFEEIFIKDETKAQEHTALFLRIESSLLNAGLLRRPKVLFSLSMPRDQLSELNEIVLSHKGAIVTRREQATHEVFPDEQQDEADADYCRTIDSQDHMSKVHWWYFPDSYQEWKPSEEIQGDPEPPIPTPLVWK
;
A
#
# COMPACT_ATOMS: atom_id res chain seq x y z
N LYS A 1 23.67 6.53 -17.71
CA LYS A 1 22.44 6.32 -18.54
C LYS A 1 21.59 5.30 -17.81
N GLU A 2 20.87 5.73 -16.78
CA GLU A 2 19.91 4.88 -16.08
C GLU A 2 18.61 4.92 -16.87
N LYS A 3 18.16 3.77 -17.35
CA LYS A 3 16.78 3.58 -17.82
C LYS A 3 15.94 3.19 -16.61
N GLY A 4 15.75 4.13 -15.69
CA GLY A 4 14.69 4.02 -14.70
C GLY A 4 13.37 4.41 -15.36
N TRP A 5 12.29 3.69 -15.08
CA TRP A 5 10.94 4.18 -15.34
C TRP A 5 10.78 5.51 -14.60
N SER A 6 10.69 6.64 -15.30
CA SER A 6 10.26 7.89 -14.66
C SER A 6 8.77 7.76 -14.37
N GLY A 7 8.35 8.04 -13.13
CA GLY A 7 6.93 8.03 -12.74
C GLY A 7 6.05 8.89 -13.66
N ASP A 8 6.65 9.93 -14.25
CA ASP A 8 6.05 10.79 -15.28
C ASP A 8 5.53 10.02 -16.52
N SER A 9 6.01 8.80 -16.77
CA SER A 9 5.65 8.00 -17.94
C SER A 9 4.21 7.46 -17.90
N PHE A 10 3.69 7.06 -16.74
CA PHE A 10 2.42 6.34 -16.69
C PHE A 10 1.22 7.26 -16.94
N GLU A 11 1.13 8.36 -16.18
CA GLU A 11 0.01 9.29 -16.30
C GLU A 11 -0.01 9.97 -17.67
N GLU A 12 1.16 10.29 -18.22
CA GLU A 12 1.27 10.88 -19.55
C GLU A 12 0.83 9.94 -20.67
N ILE A 13 1.18 8.66 -20.58
CA ILE A 13 0.88 7.68 -21.64
C ILE A 13 -0.56 7.18 -21.53
N PHE A 14 -1.07 7.00 -20.31
CA PHE A 14 -2.34 6.29 -20.08
C PHE A 14 -3.52 7.19 -19.70
N ILE A 15 -3.26 8.39 -19.15
CA ILE A 15 -4.30 9.23 -18.53
C ILE A 15 -4.48 10.58 -19.25
N LYS A 16 -3.41 11.21 -19.76
CA LYS A 16 -3.50 12.54 -20.39
C LYS A 16 -4.26 12.56 -21.73
N ASP A 17 -4.28 11.46 -22.47
CA ASP A 17 -5.03 11.33 -23.73
C ASP A 17 -6.45 10.82 -23.43
N GLU A 18 -7.44 11.72 -23.52
CA GLU A 18 -8.83 11.45 -23.16
C GLU A 18 -9.44 10.29 -23.97
N THR A 19 -9.04 10.12 -25.23
CA THR A 19 -9.57 9.03 -26.08
C THR A 19 -8.99 7.69 -25.64
N LYS A 20 -7.67 7.64 -25.42
CA LYS A 20 -7.03 6.42 -24.89
C LYS A 20 -7.50 6.10 -23.49
N ALA A 21 -7.70 7.10 -22.63
CA ALA A 21 -8.22 6.90 -21.28
C ALA A 21 -9.61 6.24 -21.32
N GLN A 22 -10.49 6.64 -22.24
CA GLN A 22 -11.80 6.00 -22.45
C GLN A 22 -11.66 4.55 -22.93
N GLU A 23 -10.80 4.29 -23.92
CA GLU A 23 -10.55 2.93 -24.42
C GLU A 23 -9.98 2.01 -23.33
N HIS A 24 -8.99 2.49 -22.57
CA HIS A 24 -8.40 1.77 -21.45
C HIS A 24 -9.43 1.51 -20.34
N THR A 25 -10.27 2.50 -20.01
CA THR A 25 -11.36 2.34 -19.04
C THR A 25 -12.32 1.24 -19.48
N ALA A 26 -12.74 1.23 -20.74
CA ALA A 26 -13.60 0.18 -21.29
C ALA A 26 -12.93 -1.20 -21.23
N LEU A 27 -11.64 -1.28 -21.52
CA LEU A 27 -10.86 -2.52 -21.39
C LEU A 27 -10.81 -3.01 -19.94
N PHE A 28 -10.51 -2.15 -18.98
CA PHE A 28 -10.46 -2.51 -17.55
C PHE A 28 -11.82 -2.99 -17.04
N LEU A 29 -12.92 -2.33 -17.44
CA LEU A 29 -14.27 -2.78 -17.10
C LEU A 29 -14.59 -4.16 -17.67
N ARG A 30 -14.11 -4.47 -18.88
CA ARG A 30 -14.30 -5.80 -19.50
C ARG A 30 -13.47 -6.87 -18.80
N ILE A 31 -12.22 -6.57 -18.44
CA ILE A 31 -11.36 -7.47 -17.66
C ILE A 31 -11.99 -7.74 -16.30
N GLU A 32 -12.37 -6.70 -15.57
CA GLU A 32 -13.03 -6.80 -14.26
C GLU A 32 -14.28 -7.70 -14.34
N SER A 33 -15.16 -7.44 -15.31
CA SER A 33 -16.37 -8.23 -15.52
C SER A 33 -16.07 -9.70 -15.82
N SER A 34 -15.04 -9.97 -16.63
CA SER A 34 -14.63 -11.34 -16.96
C SER A 34 -14.11 -12.08 -15.72
N LEU A 35 -13.30 -11.42 -14.89
CA LEU A 35 -12.76 -12.00 -13.66
C LEU A 35 -13.84 -12.25 -12.61
N LEU A 36 -14.83 -11.35 -12.49
CA LEU A 36 -15.97 -11.54 -11.59
C LEU A 36 -16.85 -12.70 -12.03
N ASN A 37 -17.16 -12.80 -13.33
CA ASN A 37 -17.98 -13.88 -13.88
C ASN A 37 -17.28 -15.24 -13.76
N ALA A 38 -15.95 -15.26 -13.88
CA ALA A 38 -15.14 -16.45 -13.66
C ALA A 38 -14.95 -16.80 -12.17
N GLY A 39 -15.39 -15.93 -11.24
CA GLY A 39 -15.20 -16.10 -9.80
C GLY A 39 -13.75 -15.94 -9.33
N LEU A 40 -12.87 -15.42 -10.19
CA LEU A 40 -11.45 -15.16 -9.92
C LEU A 40 -11.23 -13.83 -9.19
N LEU A 41 -12.19 -12.90 -9.34
CA LEU A 41 -12.28 -11.69 -8.55
C LEU A 41 -13.56 -11.74 -7.70
N ARG A 42 -13.50 -11.21 -6.48
CA ARG A 42 -14.67 -11.11 -5.58
C ARG A 42 -14.78 -9.69 -5.07
N ARG A 43 -16.01 -9.19 -4.98
CA ARG A 43 -16.29 -7.89 -4.35
C ARG A 43 -16.00 -7.98 -2.85
N PRO A 44 -15.40 -6.93 -2.24
CA PRO A 44 -15.08 -6.95 -0.83
C PRO A 44 -16.37 -6.98 0.00
N LYS A 45 -16.40 -7.85 1.00
CA LYS A 45 -17.36 -7.84 2.10
C LYS A 45 -16.65 -7.32 3.34
N VAL A 46 -17.01 -6.13 3.79
CA VAL A 46 -16.30 -5.39 4.83
C VAL A 46 -17.11 -5.40 6.11
N LEU A 47 -16.46 -5.77 7.22
CA LEU A 47 -16.97 -5.60 8.57
C LEU A 47 -16.17 -4.47 9.23
N PHE A 48 -16.84 -3.47 9.78
CA PHE A 48 -16.18 -2.46 10.59
C PHE A 48 -16.10 -2.92 12.04
N SER A 49 -14.94 -2.70 12.67
CA SER A 49 -14.74 -2.95 14.10
C SER A 49 -15.72 -2.12 14.94
N LEU A 50 -16.10 -2.65 16.10
CA LEU A 50 -16.93 -1.92 17.08
C LEU A 50 -16.19 -0.71 17.68
N SER A 51 -14.86 -0.67 17.58
CA SER A 51 -14.03 0.45 18.01
C SER A 51 -13.97 1.60 16.99
N MET A 52 -14.58 1.45 15.81
CA MET A 52 -14.50 2.45 14.75
C MET A 52 -15.26 3.74 15.12
N PRO A 53 -14.62 4.93 15.00
CA PRO A 53 -15.27 6.22 15.21
C PRO A 53 -16.48 6.42 14.28
N ARG A 54 -17.60 6.92 14.84
CA ARG A 54 -18.88 7.03 14.11
C ARG A 54 -18.87 8.07 13.00
N ASP A 55 -18.05 9.10 13.15
CA ASP A 55 -17.80 10.14 12.16
C ASP A 55 -17.14 9.57 10.90
N GLN A 56 -16.19 8.64 11.05
CA GLN A 56 -15.51 8.00 9.91
C GLN A 56 -16.38 6.96 9.20
N LEU A 57 -17.30 6.30 9.93
CA LEU A 57 -18.14 5.24 9.35
C LEU A 57 -18.96 5.68 8.14
N SER A 58 -19.43 6.93 8.10
CA SER A 58 -20.22 7.42 6.96
C SER A 58 -19.39 7.43 5.67
N GLU A 59 -18.20 8.03 5.74
CA GLU A 59 -17.27 8.12 4.61
C GLU A 59 -16.77 6.74 4.18
N LEU A 60 -16.39 5.88 5.13
CA LEU A 60 -15.93 4.53 4.84
C LEU A 60 -17.04 3.67 4.21
N ASN A 61 -18.29 3.82 4.65
CA ASN A 61 -19.44 3.16 4.03
C ASN A 61 -19.60 3.59 2.56
N GLU A 62 -19.49 4.90 2.28
CA GLU A 62 -19.58 5.43 0.92
C GLU A 62 -18.46 4.89 0.02
N ILE A 63 -17.23 4.81 0.53
CA ILE A 63 -16.09 4.21 -0.20
C ILE A 63 -16.36 2.73 -0.51
N VAL A 64 -16.78 1.94 0.48
CA VAL A 64 -17.05 0.51 0.24
C VAL A 64 -18.13 0.33 -0.82
N LEU A 65 -19.20 1.11 -0.76
CA LEU A 65 -20.32 1.02 -1.69
C LEU A 65 -19.97 1.53 -3.09
N SER A 66 -19.20 2.61 -3.22
CA SER A 66 -18.78 3.14 -4.53
C SER A 66 -17.88 2.15 -5.28
N HIS A 67 -17.10 1.35 -4.55
CA HIS A 67 -16.30 0.24 -5.08
C HIS A 67 -17.09 -1.07 -5.29
N LYS A 68 -18.43 -1.01 -5.20
CA LYS A 68 -19.34 -2.16 -5.36
C LYS A 68 -19.08 -3.27 -4.32
N GLY A 69 -18.51 -2.91 -3.18
CA GLY A 69 -18.39 -3.77 -2.00
C GLY A 69 -19.71 -3.88 -1.24
N ALA A 70 -19.71 -4.70 -0.19
CA ALA A 70 -20.84 -4.86 0.70
C ALA A 70 -20.40 -4.73 2.16
N ILE A 71 -21.22 -4.08 2.98
CA ILE A 71 -21.01 -4.00 4.42
C ILE A 71 -21.74 -5.19 5.06
N VAL A 72 -21.04 -5.92 5.91
CA VAL A 72 -21.58 -7.07 6.65
C VAL A 72 -21.53 -6.81 8.15
N THR A 73 -22.42 -7.44 8.90
CA THR A 73 -22.52 -7.29 10.36
C THR A 73 -21.94 -8.47 11.12
N ARG A 74 -21.51 -9.52 10.41
CA ARG A 74 -21.00 -10.76 11.00
C ARG A 74 -19.66 -11.15 10.41
N ARG A 75 -18.73 -11.57 11.26
CA ARG A 75 -17.35 -11.89 10.89
C ARG A 75 -17.28 -13.05 9.90
N GLU A 76 -18.16 -14.04 10.01
CA GLU A 76 -18.21 -15.19 9.10
C GLU A 76 -18.63 -14.84 7.66
N GLN A 77 -19.21 -13.65 7.44
CA GLN A 77 -19.60 -13.17 6.12
C GLN A 77 -18.55 -12.21 5.52
N ALA A 78 -17.59 -11.78 6.34
CA ALA A 78 -16.60 -10.79 5.98
C ALA A 78 -15.44 -11.43 5.21
N THR A 79 -14.92 -10.67 4.25
CA THR A 79 -13.62 -10.94 3.63
C THR A 79 -12.52 -10.05 4.23
N HIS A 80 -12.93 -8.90 4.79
CA HIS A 80 -12.06 -7.90 5.38
C HIS A 80 -12.71 -7.38 6.67
N GLU A 81 -11.91 -7.15 7.68
CA GLU A 81 -12.31 -6.47 8.91
C GLU A 81 -11.47 -5.20 9.04
N VAL A 82 -12.12 -4.06 9.22
CA VAL A 82 -11.46 -2.74 9.23
C VAL A 82 -11.47 -2.20 10.65
N PHE A 83 -10.28 -1.84 11.12
CA PHE A 83 -10.04 -1.29 12.46
C PHE A 83 -9.70 0.19 12.35
N PRO A 84 -9.98 0.98 13.40
CA PRO A 84 -9.46 2.35 13.46
C PRO A 84 -7.94 2.30 13.44
N ASP A 85 -7.34 3.34 12.86
CA ASP A 85 -5.91 3.53 12.95
C ASP A 85 -5.56 3.86 14.40
N GLU A 86 -4.96 2.91 15.11
CA GLU A 86 -4.53 3.08 16.50
C GLU A 86 -3.25 3.94 16.59
N GLN A 87 -2.57 4.20 15.47
CA GLN A 87 -1.22 4.77 15.42
C GLN A 87 -1.16 6.25 15.05
N GLN A 88 -2.29 6.97 14.99
CA GLN A 88 -2.25 8.41 14.67
C GLN A 88 -1.38 9.20 15.68
N ASP A 89 -1.19 8.71 16.90
CA ASP A 89 -0.31 9.31 17.91
C ASP A 89 1.17 8.82 17.83
N GLU A 90 1.46 7.69 17.18
CA GLU A 90 2.83 7.15 16.97
C GLU A 90 3.40 7.49 15.58
N ALA A 91 2.55 7.93 14.63
CA ALA A 91 2.93 8.22 13.25
C ALA A 91 3.91 9.38 13.09
N ASP A 92 4.15 10.17 14.14
CA ASP A 92 5.18 11.22 14.16
C ASP A 92 6.59 10.67 14.45
N ALA A 93 6.71 9.42 14.91
CA ALA A 93 7.99 8.76 15.14
C ALA A 93 8.35 7.92 13.91
N ASP A 94 9.23 8.45 13.06
CA ASP A 94 9.78 7.68 11.96
C ASP A 94 10.70 6.58 12.49
N TYR A 95 10.17 5.36 12.57
CA TYR A 95 10.97 4.20 12.96
C TYR A 95 11.83 3.73 11.78
N CYS A 96 13.13 3.60 12.03
CA CYS A 96 14.06 2.98 11.10
C CYS A 96 14.99 1.99 11.81
N ARG A 97 15.70 1.21 11.01
CA ARG A 97 16.86 0.45 11.44
C ARG A 97 18.05 0.76 10.55
N THR A 98 19.24 0.80 11.15
CA THR A 98 20.50 0.94 10.42
C THR A 98 20.83 -0.37 9.73
N ILE A 99 21.00 -0.35 8.42
CA ILE A 99 21.37 -1.52 7.61
C ILE A 99 22.82 -1.51 7.16
N ASP A 100 23.44 -0.32 7.10
CA ASP A 100 24.85 -0.15 6.76
C ASP A 100 25.35 1.17 7.35
N SER A 101 26.66 1.26 7.60
CA SER A 101 27.30 2.49 8.03
C SER A 101 28.60 2.69 7.28
N GLN A 102 28.75 3.85 6.66
CA GLN A 102 29.93 4.24 5.91
C GLN A 102 30.31 5.69 6.27
N ASP A 103 31.53 5.87 6.77
CA ASP A 103 32.06 7.16 7.21
C ASP A 103 31.15 7.83 8.26
N HIS A 104 30.58 8.99 7.93
CA HIS A 104 29.64 9.74 8.79
C HIS A 104 28.18 9.54 8.38
N MET A 105 27.89 8.58 7.48
CA MET A 105 26.56 8.32 6.95
C MET A 105 26.09 6.93 7.35
N SER A 106 24.82 6.83 7.73
CA SER A 106 24.13 5.59 8.04
C SER A 106 23.05 5.36 7.02
N LYS A 107 23.04 4.17 6.41
CA LYS A 107 21.97 3.75 5.52
C LYS A 107 20.87 3.14 6.36
N VAL A 108 19.65 3.67 6.23
CA VAL A 108 18.51 3.25 7.03
C VAL A 108 17.41 2.65 6.16
N HIS A 109 16.68 1.71 6.75
CA HIS A 109 15.43 1.19 6.21
C HIS A 109 14.29 1.58 7.15
N TRP A 110 13.25 2.19 6.58
CA TRP A 110 12.08 2.67 7.30
C TRP A 110 11.03 1.56 7.40
N TRP A 111 10.54 1.29 8.61
CA TRP A 111 9.63 0.15 8.87
C TRP A 111 8.33 0.20 8.06
N TYR A 112 7.87 1.41 7.71
CA TYR A 112 6.62 1.63 7.00
C TYR A 112 6.78 1.77 5.48
N PHE A 113 7.99 1.56 4.95
CA PHE A 113 8.28 1.70 3.53
C PHE A 113 8.85 0.40 2.96
N PRO A 114 8.66 0.15 1.64
CA PRO A 114 9.22 -1.04 1.02
C PRO A 114 10.74 -1.07 1.08
N ASP A 115 11.35 -2.26 1.00
CA ASP A 115 12.80 -2.44 0.98
C ASP A 115 13.54 -1.63 -0.10
N SER A 116 12.84 -1.26 -1.18
CA SER A 116 13.37 -0.39 -2.24
C SER A 116 13.55 1.07 -1.81
N TYR A 117 12.94 1.47 -0.70
CA TYR A 117 13.04 2.79 -0.11
C TYR A 117 14.03 2.75 1.06
N GLN A 118 15.29 3.04 0.74
CA GLN A 118 16.39 3.15 1.71
C GLN A 118 17.04 4.52 1.53
N GLU A 119 17.40 5.15 2.65
CA GLU A 119 17.98 6.49 2.63
C GLU A 119 19.33 6.51 3.36
N TRP A 120 20.24 7.37 2.89
CA TRP A 120 21.45 7.69 3.63
C TRP A 120 21.20 8.94 4.48
N LYS A 121 21.35 8.81 5.79
CA LYS A 121 21.22 9.89 6.76
C LYS A 121 22.55 10.13 7.49
N PRO A 122 22.82 11.35 7.99
CA PRO A 122 23.93 11.58 8.91
C PRO A 122 23.84 10.63 10.10
N SER A 123 24.95 9.97 10.45
CA SER A 123 24.95 8.96 11.52
C SER A 123 24.62 9.55 12.89
N GLU A 124 24.79 10.85 13.07
CA GLU A 124 24.42 11.57 14.29
C GLU A 124 22.89 11.67 14.49
N GLU A 125 22.11 11.56 13.41
CA GLU A 125 20.64 11.61 13.44
C GLU A 125 20.01 10.24 13.67
N ILE A 126 20.78 9.15 13.53
CA ILE A 126 20.29 7.77 13.57
C ILE A 126 20.70 7.09 14.87
N GLN A 127 19.75 6.40 15.51
CA GLN A 127 20.00 5.64 16.72
C GLN A 127 20.19 4.15 16.38
N GLY A 128 21.38 3.62 16.67
CA GLY A 128 21.68 2.19 16.59
C GLY A 128 22.73 1.82 15.55
N ASP A 129 23.49 0.76 15.86
CA ASP A 129 24.52 0.20 14.98
C ASP A 129 23.89 -0.60 13.81
N PRO A 130 24.63 -0.82 12.71
CA PRO A 130 24.16 -1.64 11.60
C PRO A 130 23.74 -3.05 12.03
N GLU A 131 22.50 -3.42 11.70
CA GLU A 131 22.03 -4.79 11.86
C GLU A 131 22.83 -5.74 10.95
N PRO A 132 23.08 -6.99 11.38
CA PRO A 132 23.72 -7.98 10.52
C PRO A 132 22.85 -8.21 9.26
N PRO A 133 23.48 -8.47 8.11
CA PRO A 133 22.74 -8.68 6.87
C PRO A 133 21.75 -9.83 7.04
N ILE A 134 20.49 -9.58 6.72
CA ILE A 134 19.47 -10.63 6.69
C ILE A 134 19.92 -11.66 5.65
N PRO A 135 20.01 -12.95 5.99
CA PRO A 135 20.30 -13.98 5.01
C PRO A 135 19.26 -13.87 3.90
N THR A 136 19.69 -13.65 2.66
CA THR A 136 18.78 -13.69 1.52
C THR A 136 18.10 -15.06 1.54
N PRO A 137 16.76 -15.13 1.57
CA PRO A 137 16.10 -16.41 1.45
C PRO A 137 16.61 -17.03 0.15
N LEU A 138 17.14 -18.26 0.26
CA LEU A 138 17.56 -19.06 -0.87
C LEU A 138 16.48 -18.94 -1.94
N VAL A 139 16.92 -18.59 -3.15
CA VAL A 139 16.12 -18.46 -4.38
C VAL A 139 14.88 -19.34 -4.29
N TRP A 140 13.69 -18.75 -4.40
CA TRP A 140 12.43 -19.50 -4.47
C TRP A 140 12.62 -20.63 -5.48
N LYS A 141 12.72 -21.87 -4.99
CA LYS A 141 12.89 -23.07 -5.81
C LYS A 141 11.55 -23.55 -6.34
#